data_AF-A0A0M3JLK6-F1
#
_entry.id   AF-A0A0M3JLK6-F1
#
_cell.length_a   1.000
_cell.length_b   1.000
_cell.length_c   1.000
_cell.angle_alpha   90.00
_cell.angle_beta   90.00
_cell.angle_gamma   90.00
#
_symmetry.space_group_name_H-M   'P 1'
#
loop_
_entity.id
_entity.type
_entity.pdbx_description
1 polymer ?
#
loop_
_entity_poly.entity_id
_entity_poly.type
_entity_poly.pdbx_seq_one_letter_code
_entity_poly.pdbx_strand_id
1 'polypeptide(L)'
;MLDFLCTFMIIEKYVGAEKESLDGAPNTMITVERTRLVEDGYRQLSMLSSNALKATIRVKFINQQGLDEAGIDQDGVFKEFLELTLKRVFHPDLNLFKVGSFACLLKASYA
;
A
#
# COMPACT_ATOMS: atom_id res chain seq x y z
N MET A 1 -28.69 3.75 -7.74
CA MET A 1 -27.86 4.86 -7.24
C MET A 1 -27.77 4.84 -5.71
N LEU A 2 -28.91 4.69 -5.00
CA LEU A 2 -28.92 4.49 -3.54
C LEU A 2 -28.15 3.23 -3.09
N ASP A 3 -28.16 2.13 -3.86
CA ASP A 3 -27.51 0.88 -3.47
C ASP A 3 -25.98 0.97 -3.40
N PHE A 4 -25.38 1.73 -4.34
CA PHE A 4 -23.92 1.88 -4.41
C PHE A 4 -23.40 2.79 -3.29
N LEU A 5 -24.14 3.87 -3.00
CA LEU A 5 -23.83 4.75 -1.87
C LEU A 5 -24.03 4.03 -0.54
N CYS A 6 -25.09 3.22 -0.41
CA CYS A 6 -25.33 2.41 0.79
C CYS A 6 -24.19 1.41 1.01
N THR A 7 -23.79 0.69 -0.05
CA THR A 7 -22.68 -0.27 0.01
C THR A 7 -21.37 0.42 0.42
N PHE A 8 -21.05 1.56 -0.17
CA PHE A 8 -19.86 2.33 0.19
C PHE A 8 -19.89 2.76 1.66
N MET A 9 -21.01 3.33 2.12
CA MET A 9 -21.15 3.74 3.52
C MET A 9 -21.06 2.56 4.50
N ILE A 10 -21.60 1.40 4.13
CA ILE A 10 -21.49 0.18 4.95
C ILE A 10 -20.03 -0.26 5.05
N ILE A 11 -19.28 -0.26 3.95
CA ILE A 11 -17.86 -0.63 3.93
C ILE A 11 -17.04 0.32 4.81
N GLU A 12 -17.20 1.63 4.64
CA GLU A 12 -16.52 2.64 5.45
C GLU A 12 -16.79 2.46 6.95
N LYS A 13 -18.05 2.21 7.32
CA LYS A 13 -18.42 1.95 8.72
C LYS A 13 -17.79 0.67 9.27
N TYR A 14 -17.76 -0.40 8.47
CA TYR A 14 -17.17 -1.67 8.89
C TYR A 14 -15.66 -1.56 9.11
N VAL A 15 -14.97 -0.89 8.16
CA VAL A 15 -13.53 -0.60 8.26
C VAL A 15 -13.24 0.31 9.45
N GLY A 16 -14.06 1.33 9.68
CA GLY A 16 -13.94 2.23 10.83
C GLY A 16 -14.04 1.49 12.17
N ALA A 17 -15.08 0.65 12.34
CA ALA A 17 -15.27 -0.13 13.56
C ALA A 17 -14.11 -1.12 13.81
N GLU A 18 -13.58 -1.74 12.76
CA GLU A 18 -12.41 -2.61 12.89
C GLU A 18 -11.17 -1.81 13.29
N LYS A 19 -10.98 -0.61 12.75
CA LYS A 19 -9.86 0.27 13.11
C LYS A 19 -9.91 0.74 14.57
N GLU A 20 -11.10 1.02 15.11
CA GLU A 20 -11.29 1.31 16.54
C GLU A 20 -10.90 0.13 17.43
N SER A 21 -11.18 -1.10 17.00
CA SER A 21 -10.76 -2.31 17.75
C SER A 21 -9.24 -2.51 17.80
N LEU A 22 -8.51 -1.81 16.93
CA LEU A 22 -7.05 -1.80 16.83
C LEU A 22 -6.43 -0.57 17.50
N ASP A 23 -7.23 0.30 18.13
CA ASP A 23 -6.73 1.49 18.82
C ASP A 23 -5.84 1.06 20.01
N GLY A 24 -4.52 1.29 19.86
CA GLY A 24 -3.48 0.78 20.77
C GLY A 24 -2.56 -0.30 20.17
N ALA A 25 -2.83 -0.79 18.96
CA ALA A 25 -1.87 -1.61 18.23
C ALA A 25 -0.61 -0.79 17.90
N PRO A 26 0.59 -1.41 17.95
CA PRO A 26 1.82 -0.69 17.68
C PRO A 26 1.83 -0.17 16.23
N ASN A 27 2.00 1.14 16.08
CA ASN A 27 2.22 1.74 14.75
C ASN A 27 3.51 1.17 14.16
N THR A 28 3.44 0.72 12.91
CA THR A 28 4.59 0.17 12.22
C THR A 28 5.25 1.25 11.37
N MET A 29 6.55 1.44 11.49
CA MET A 29 7.33 2.29 10.58
C MET A 29 8.10 1.41 9.60
N ILE A 30 7.94 1.65 8.30
CA ILE A 30 8.73 1.01 7.25
C ILE A 30 9.66 2.02 6.58
N THR A 31 10.86 1.58 6.22
CA THR A 31 11.87 2.41 5.57
C THR A 31 12.09 1.92 4.15
N VAL A 32 11.97 2.80 3.16
CA VAL A 32 11.93 2.40 1.75
C VAL A 32 12.87 3.27 0.92
N GLU A 33 13.71 2.64 0.10
CA GLU A 33 14.50 3.35 -0.91
C GLU A 33 13.65 3.62 -2.17
N ARG A 34 13.68 4.85 -2.72
CA ARG A 34 12.85 5.23 -3.89
C ARG A 34 13.04 4.34 -5.12
N THR A 35 14.22 3.76 -5.29
CA THR A 35 14.56 2.89 -6.42
C THR A 35 14.11 1.44 -6.22
N ARG A 36 13.80 1.04 -4.98
CA ARG A 36 13.53 -0.34 -4.55
C ARG A 36 12.22 -0.47 -3.78
N LEU A 37 11.22 0.32 -4.19
CA LEU A 37 9.91 0.45 -3.55
C LEU A 37 9.21 -0.90 -3.34
N VAL A 38 9.21 -1.74 -4.38
CA VAL A 38 8.49 -3.02 -4.37
C VAL A 38 9.19 -4.01 -3.47
N GLU A 39 10.51 -4.12 -3.58
CA GLU A 39 11.32 -5.07 -2.83
C GLU A 39 11.34 -4.72 -1.33
N ASP A 40 11.65 -3.47 -0.98
CA ASP A 40 11.74 -3.03 0.41
C ASP A 40 10.37 -2.99 1.09
N GLY A 41 9.35 -2.54 0.35
CA GLY A 41 7.96 -2.54 0.80
C GLY A 41 7.46 -3.98 1.05
N TYR A 42 7.65 -4.89 0.09
CA TYR A 42 7.24 -6.29 0.25
C TYR A 42 7.98 -6.96 1.41
N ARG A 43 9.30 -6.78 1.51
CA ARG A 43 10.12 -7.40 2.56
C ARG A 43 9.64 -7.02 3.97
N GLN A 44 9.30 -5.75 4.19
CA GLN A 44 8.87 -5.29 5.52
C GLN A 44 7.40 -5.61 5.78
N LEU A 45 6.52 -5.39 4.80
CA LEU A 45 5.08 -5.64 4.96
C LEU A 45 4.74 -7.12 5.06
N SER A 46 5.47 -8.01 4.37
CA SER A 46 5.23 -9.46 4.42
C SER A 46 5.54 -10.08 5.78
N MET A 47 6.32 -9.41 6.63
CA MET A 47 6.64 -9.86 7.98
C MET A 47 5.60 -9.44 9.03
N LEU A 48 4.65 -8.58 8.65
CA LEU A 48 3.64 -8.08 9.57
C LEU A 48 2.50 -9.07 9.75
N SER A 49 1.99 -9.15 10.97
CA SER A 49 0.76 -9.89 11.25
C SER A 49 -0.44 -9.20 10.61
N SER A 50 -1.56 -9.93 10.45
CA SER A 50 -2.79 -9.35 9.89
C SER A 50 -3.29 -8.13 10.67
N ASN A 51 -3.11 -8.09 11.99
CA ASN A 51 -3.48 -6.94 12.81
C ASN A 51 -2.54 -5.76 12.61
N ALA A 52 -1.22 -6.01 12.50
CA ALA A 52 -0.23 -4.98 12.24
C ALA A 52 -0.37 -4.37 10.84
N LEU A 53 -0.78 -5.16 9.84
CA LEU A 53 -1.09 -4.68 8.49
C LEU A 53 -2.33 -3.78 8.43
N LYS A 54 -3.29 -3.98 9.32
CA LYS A 54 -4.52 -3.18 9.43
C LYS A 54 -4.33 -1.93 10.31
N ALA A 55 -3.32 -1.93 11.18
CA ALA A 55 -2.93 -0.78 11.97
C ALA A 55 -2.27 0.32 11.11
N THR A 56 -1.99 1.47 11.72
CA THR A 56 -1.37 2.58 11.00
C THR A 56 0.07 2.25 10.62
N ILE A 57 0.34 2.23 9.32
CA ILE A 57 1.68 2.06 8.76
C ILE A 57 2.22 3.45 8.39
N ARG A 58 3.37 3.79 8.95
CA ARG A 58 4.15 4.99 8.61
C ARG A 58 5.26 4.60 7.65
N VAL A 59 5.52 5.48 6.68
CA VAL A 59 6.56 5.27 5.68
C VAL A 59 7.62 6.34 5.82
N LYS A 60 8.87 5.92 5.68
CA LYS A 60 10.03 6.80 5.64
C LYS A 60 10.83 6.50 4.38
N PHE A 61 11.06 7.53 3.56
CA PHE A 61 11.93 7.40 2.40
C PHE A 61 13.39 7.61 2.79
N ILE A 62 14.26 6.81 2.19
CA ILE A 62 15.71 7.00 2.24
C ILE A 62 16.26 7.15 0.82
N ASN A 63 17.31 7.92 0.68
CA ASN A 63 18.02 8.06 -0.58
C ASN A 63 19.03 6.91 -0.80
N GLN A 64 19.71 6.89 -1.95
CA GLN A 64 20.72 5.87 -2.28
C GLN A 64 21.93 5.83 -1.32
N GLN A 65 22.13 6.90 -0.54
CA GLN A 65 23.19 7.00 0.47
C GLN A 65 22.70 6.53 1.85
N GLY A 66 21.45 6.06 1.96
CA GLY A 66 20.83 5.62 3.21
C GLY A 66 20.43 6.77 4.14
N LEU A 67 20.40 8.01 3.63
CA LEU A 67 20.01 9.18 4.41
C LEU A 67 18.52 9.42 4.30
N ASP A 68 17.96 9.92 5.39
CA ASP A 68 16.54 10.22 5.54
C ASP A 68 16.11 11.33 4.57
N GLU A 69 15.04 11.06 3.81
CA GLU A 69 14.32 12.11 3.10
C GLU A 69 13.29 12.73 4.06
N ALA A 70 13.30 14.07 4.16
CA ALA A 70 12.37 14.78 5.03
C ALA A 70 10.93 14.61 4.53
N GLY A 71 10.15 13.78 5.22
CA GLY A 71 8.70 13.65 5.03
C GLY A 71 7.97 14.74 5.80
N ILE A 72 7.33 15.67 5.09
CA ILE A 72 6.59 16.79 5.69
C ILE A 72 5.23 16.32 6.24
N ASP A 73 4.56 15.41 5.54
CA ASP A 73 3.23 14.91 5.86
C ASP A 73 3.22 13.37 5.94
N GLN A 74 2.86 12.82 7.10
CA GLN A 74 2.87 11.38 7.35
C GLN A 74 1.84 10.63 6.48
N ASP A 75 0.65 11.21 6.29
CA ASP A 75 -0.39 10.59 5.45
C ASP A 75 -0.07 10.75 3.97
N GLY A 76 0.51 11.88 3.58
CA GLY A 76 1.00 12.15 2.24
C GLY A 76 2.10 11.17 1.80
N VAL A 77 3.06 10.87 2.68
CA VAL A 77 4.18 9.97 2.38
C VAL A 77 3.72 8.53 2.20
N PHE A 78 2.75 8.05 2.99
CA PHE A 78 2.16 6.72 2.77
C PHE A 78 1.43 6.63 1.43
N LYS A 79 0.64 7.66 1.07
CA LYS A 79 -0.05 7.72 -0.23
C LYS A 79 0.93 7.73 -1.40
N GLU A 80 1.99 8.52 -1.31
CA GLU A 80 3.06 8.56 -2.33
C GLU A 80 3.69 7.17 -2.51
N PHE A 81 4.05 6.51 -1.41
CA PHE A 81 4.59 5.15 -1.44
C PHE A 81 3.64 4.16 -2.13
N LEU A 82 2.35 4.17 -1.78
CA LEU A 82 1.37 3.27 -2.37
C LEU A 82 1.22 3.53 -3.88
N GLU A 83 1.13 4.80 -4.28
CA GLU A 83 0.98 5.18 -5.68
C GLU A 83 2.19 4.74 -6.52
N LEU A 84 3.41 5.03 -6.07
CA LEU A 84 4.64 4.66 -6.77
C LEU A 84 4.81 3.13 -6.85
N THR A 85 4.49 2.43 -5.76
CA THR A 85 4.53 0.97 -5.72
C THR A 85 3.55 0.36 -6.71
N LEU A 86 2.30 0.83 -6.74
CA LEU A 86 1.30 0.33 -7.68
C LEU A 86 1.69 0.60 -9.13
N LYS A 87 2.21 1.80 -9.43
CA LYS A 87 2.74 2.15 -10.76
C LYS A 87 3.84 1.17 -11.19
N ARG A 88 4.72 0.78 -10.27
CA ARG A 88 5.81 -0.16 -10.56
C ARG A 88 5.31 -1.59 -10.71
N VAL A 89 4.43 -2.05 -9.81
CA VAL A 89 3.84 -3.41 -9.81
C VAL A 89 3.03 -3.69 -11.09
N PHE A 90 2.28 -2.71 -11.58
CA PHE A 90 1.53 -2.83 -12.84
C PHE A 90 2.36 -2.51 -14.08
N HIS A 91 3.64 -2.14 -13.93
CA HIS A 91 4.51 -1.92 -15.07
C HIS A 91 4.81 -3.26 -15.76
N PRO A 92 4.72 -3.35 -17.11
CA PRO A 92 4.95 -4.59 -17.84
C PRO A 92 6.33 -5.20 -17.57
N ASP A 93 7.35 -4.37 -17.32
CA ASP A 93 8.72 -4.84 -16.99
C ASP A 93 8.81 -5.79 -15.80
N LEU A 94 7.90 -5.68 -14.82
CA LEU A 94 7.90 -6.61 -13.69
C LEU A 94 7.21 -7.94 -14.01
N ASN A 95 6.54 -8.05 -15.17
CA ASN A 95 5.83 -9.25 -15.62
C ASN A 95 4.89 -9.85 -14.55
N LEU A 96 4.39 -9.04 -13.61
CA LEU A 96 3.44 -9.48 -12.58
C LEU A 96 2.01 -9.47 -13.14
N PHE A 97 1.70 -8.48 -13.97
CA PHE A 97 0.39 -8.27 -14.58
C PHE A 97 0.53 -7.97 -16.07
N LYS A 98 -0.44 -8.40 -16.86
CA LYS A 98 -0.60 -8.03 -18.27
C LYS A 98 -1.91 -7.27 -18.46
N VAL A 99 -1.89 -6.30 -19.36
CA VAL A 99 -3.12 -5.64 -19.81
C VAL A 99 -3.82 -6.56 -20.80
N GLY A 100 -4.98 -7.09 -20.40
CA GLY A 100 -5.86 -7.86 -21.25
C GLY A 100 -6.49 -6.99 -22.33
N SER A 101 -6.94 -7.63 -23.41
CA SER A 101 -7.52 -7.00 -24.61
C SER A 101 -8.75 -6.11 -24.35
N PHE A 102 -9.36 -6.19 -23.17
CA PHE A 102 -10.48 -5.34 -22.73
C PHE A 102 -10.09 -4.30 -21.67
N ALA A 103 -8.80 -3.91 -21.61
CA ALA A 103 -8.25 -3.03 -20.58
C ALA A 103 -8.46 -3.55 -19.14
N CYS A 104 -8.46 -4.88 -18.97
CA CYS A 104 -8.49 -5.55 -17.66
C CYS A 104 -7.07 -5.95 -17.25
N LEU A 105 -6.71 -5.82 -15.97
CA LEU A 105 -5.43 -6.31 -15.46
C LEU A 105 -5.54 -7.80 -15.10
N LEU A 106 -4.77 -8.65 -15.78
CA LEU A 106 -4.70 -10.08 -15.53
C LEU A 106 -3.35 -10.44 -14.92
N LYS A 107 -3.32 -11.35 -13.95
CA LYS A 107 -2.06 -11.91 -13.44
C LYS A 107 -1.32 -12.61 -14.58
N ALA A 108 -0.03 -12.33 -14.74
CA ALA A 108 0.75 -12.80 -15.89
C ALA A 108 0.79 -14.33 -16.05
N SER A 109 0.62 -15.09 -14.96
CA SER A 109 0.54 -16.56 -15.01
C SER A 109 -0.70 -17.11 -15.74
N TYR A 110 -1.73 -16.29 -15.97
CA TYR A 110 -2.99 -16.69 -16.61
C TYR A 110 -3.14 -16.17 -18.05
N ALA A 111 -2.07 -15.62 -18.62
CA ALA A 111 -2.08 -14.92 -19.91
C ALA A 111 -0.94 -15.34 -20.82
#